data_AF-Q8NPQ0-F1
#
_entry.id   AF-Q8NPQ0-F1
#
_cell.length_a   1.000
_cell.length_b   1.000
_cell.length_c   1.000
_cell.angle_alpha   90.00
_cell.angle_beta   90.00
_cell.angle_gamma   90.00
#
_symmetry.space_group_name_H-M   'P 1'
#
loop_
_entity.id
_entity.type
_entity.pdbx_description
1 polymer ?
#
loop_
_entity_poly.entity_id
_entity_poly.type
_entity_poly.pdbx_seq_one_letter_code
_entity_poly.pdbx_strand_id
1 'polypeptide(L)'
;MIDTTANSTSGTLPTLTADQAAFITGFCEAAIFTATVTIDNEPIFLDEAFFLGQETYTDILMNQLRTNEAIVKDCLDFFLDNYTTMNKLIVDGLCPDWEHHGHDFLLTRDHHGAGFWDRGYDEYGAQLTDNAEKYSENCLNFWIEPDSDPLIINFEYH
;
A
#
# COMPACT_ATOMS: atom_id res chain seq x y z
N MET A 1 -1.47 45.70 16.48
CA MET A 1 -2.56 44.74 16.23
C MET A 1 -2.39 44.27 14.79
N ILE A 2 -1.68 43.16 14.61
CA ILE A 2 -1.55 42.50 13.31
C ILE A 2 -2.36 41.21 13.47
N ASP A 3 -3.43 41.13 12.70
CA ASP A 3 -4.35 40.01 12.64
C ASP A 3 -3.67 38.86 11.88
N THR A 4 -3.34 37.80 12.60
CA THR A 4 -2.85 36.53 12.06
C THR A 4 -4.04 35.60 11.88
N THR A 5 -4.68 35.64 10.72
CA THR A 5 -5.57 34.56 10.28
C THR A 5 -4.75 33.50 9.57
N ALA A 6 -4.24 32.55 10.36
CA ALA A 6 -3.81 31.26 9.85
C ALA A 6 -5.04 30.55 9.27
N ASN A 7 -5.05 30.38 7.96
CA ASN A 7 -6.07 29.61 7.26
C ASN A 7 -5.77 28.12 7.48
N SER A 8 -6.30 27.54 8.56
CA SER A 8 -6.27 26.09 8.77
C SER A 8 -7.33 25.47 7.86
N THR A 9 -6.94 25.10 6.65
CA THR A 9 -7.71 24.10 5.89
C THR A 9 -7.44 22.75 6.52
N SER A 10 -8.34 22.29 7.38
CA SER A 10 -8.44 20.88 7.74
C SER A 10 -8.78 20.12 6.45
N GLY A 11 -7.76 19.61 5.76
CA GLY A 11 -7.96 18.76 4.60
C GLY A 11 -8.66 17.49 5.05
N THR A 12 -9.97 17.39 4.79
CA THR A 12 -10.65 16.11 4.87
C THR A 12 -10.04 15.23 3.79
N LEU A 13 -9.40 14.12 4.16
CA LEU A 13 -8.93 13.12 3.20
C LEU A 13 -10.12 12.80 2.26
N PRO A 14 -9.89 12.73 0.94
CA PRO A 14 -10.96 12.41 0.01
C PRO A 14 -11.61 11.08 0.40
N THR A 15 -12.95 11.06 0.47
CA THR A 15 -13.68 9.82 0.76
C THR A 15 -13.44 8.83 -0.38
N LEU A 16 -12.74 7.74 -0.09
CA LEU A 16 -12.46 6.66 -1.04
C LEU A 16 -13.75 5.98 -1.49
N THR A 17 -13.82 5.58 -2.76
CA THR A 17 -14.85 4.64 -3.23
C THR A 17 -14.59 3.25 -2.67
N ALA A 18 -15.58 2.35 -2.73
CA ALA A 18 -15.40 0.97 -2.31
C ALA A 18 -14.27 0.27 -3.09
N ASP A 19 -14.19 0.50 -4.40
CA ASP A 19 -13.15 -0.06 -5.27
C ASP A 19 -11.76 0.44 -4.90
N GLN A 20 -11.61 1.75 -4.63
CA GLN A 20 -10.36 2.35 -4.18
C GLN A 20 -9.95 1.81 -2.80
N ALA A 21 -10.90 1.69 -1.88
CA ALA A 21 -10.65 1.14 -0.56
C ALA A 21 -10.21 -0.34 -0.63
N ALA A 22 -10.85 -1.14 -1.49
CA ALA A 22 -10.48 -2.54 -1.74
C ALA A 22 -9.08 -2.66 -2.38
N PHE A 23 -8.77 -1.84 -3.39
CA PHE A 23 -7.43 -1.81 -3.98
C PHE A 23 -6.35 -1.49 -2.94
N ILE A 24 -6.56 -0.47 -2.11
CA ILE A 24 -5.63 -0.11 -1.03
C ILE A 24 -5.55 -1.21 0.02
N THR A 25 -6.67 -1.87 0.36
CA THR A 25 -6.65 -3.05 1.26
C THR A 25 -5.70 -4.11 0.74
N GLY A 26 -5.86 -4.51 -0.53
CA GLY A 26 -5.03 -5.54 -1.11
C GLY A 26 -3.55 -5.15 -1.17
N PHE A 27 -3.25 -3.90 -1.53
CA PHE A 27 -1.88 -3.38 -1.46
C PHE A 27 -1.28 -3.55 -0.05
N CYS A 28 -2.03 -3.20 1.00
CA CYS A 28 -1.54 -3.28 2.37
C CYS A 28 -1.40 -4.73 2.86
N GLU A 29 -2.29 -5.63 2.43
CA GLU A 29 -2.19 -7.06 2.71
C GLU A 29 -0.93 -7.67 2.09
N ALA A 30 -0.63 -7.37 0.83
CA ALA A 30 0.61 -7.83 0.22
C ALA A 30 1.84 -7.23 0.92
N ALA A 31 1.74 -6.01 1.44
CA ALA A 31 2.81 -5.37 2.19
C ALA A 31 3.07 -6.10 3.50
N ILE A 32 2.06 -6.66 4.17
CA ILE A 32 2.27 -7.47 5.37
C ILE A 32 3.15 -8.69 5.09
N PHE A 33 3.00 -9.34 3.93
CA PHE A 33 3.78 -10.55 3.61
C PHE A 33 5.18 -10.26 3.07
N THR A 34 5.47 -9.01 2.71
CA THR A 34 6.72 -8.62 2.05
C THR A 34 7.55 -7.65 2.89
N ALA A 35 6.92 -6.93 3.82
CA ALA A 35 7.57 -5.99 4.70
C ALA A 35 8.43 -6.69 5.75
N THR A 36 9.57 -6.09 6.02
CA THR A 36 10.38 -6.37 7.19
C THR A 36 10.10 -5.29 8.21
N VAL A 37 9.73 -5.68 9.43
CA VAL A 37 9.61 -4.76 10.56
C VAL A 37 10.84 -4.90 11.43
N THR A 38 11.32 -3.81 12.01
CA THR A 38 12.40 -3.87 12.99
C THR A 38 11.81 -3.84 14.39
N ILE A 39 12.04 -4.89 15.18
CA ILE A 39 11.63 -4.99 16.59
C ILE A 39 12.90 -5.15 17.42
N ASP A 40 13.12 -4.29 18.41
CA ASP A 40 14.33 -4.29 19.26
C ASP A 40 15.66 -4.24 18.49
N ASN A 41 15.69 -3.53 17.36
CA ASN A 41 16.80 -3.44 16.39
C ASN A 41 17.08 -4.73 15.59
N GLU A 42 16.21 -5.73 15.66
CA GLU A 42 16.29 -6.94 14.85
C GLU A 42 15.23 -6.90 13.74
N PRO A 43 15.60 -7.10 12.47
CA PRO A 43 14.65 -7.20 11.38
C PRO A 43 13.92 -8.55 11.46
N ILE A 44 12.59 -8.49 11.46
CA ILE A 44 11.70 -9.66 11.48
C ILE A 44 10.77 -9.52 10.28
N PHE A 45 10.61 -10.60 9.51
CA PHE A 45 9.57 -10.64 8.48
C PHE A 45 8.20 -10.65 9.16
N LEU A 46 7.29 -9.78 8.72
CA LEU A 46 6.04 -9.61 9.45
C LEU A 46 5.13 -10.84 9.34
N ASP A 47 5.31 -11.71 8.35
CA ASP A 47 4.66 -13.02 8.31
C ASP A 47 5.05 -13.88 9.54
N GLU A 48 6.32 -13.88 9.94
CA GLU A 48 6.79 -14.53 11.16
C GLU A 48 6.14 -13.93 12.42
N ALA A 49 5.97 -12.60 12.48
CA ALA A 49 5.27 -11.93 13.58
C ALA A 49 3.76 -12.22 13.61
N PHE A 50 3.13 -12.34 12.43
CA PHE A 50 1.74 -12.75 12.28
C PHE A 50 1.51 -14.16 12.87
N PHE A 51 2.43 -15.10 12.60
CA PHE A 51 2.39 -16.45 13.17
C PHE A 51 2.61 -16.50 14.69
N LEU A 52 3.19 -15.46 15.30
CA LEU A 52 3.35 -15.34 16.75
C LEU A 52 2.08 -14.81 17.46
N GLY A 53 0.98 -14.60 16.74
CA GLY A 53 -0.30 -14.18 17.32
C GLY A 53 -0.32 -12.71 17.75
N GLN A 54 0.52 -11.88 17.15
CA GLN A 54 0.59 -10.46 17.46
C GLN A 54 -0.24 -9.62 16.46
N GLU A 55 -1.54 -9.91 16.40
CA GLU A 55 -2.52 -9.24 15.51
C GLU A 55 -2.47 -7.71 15.61
N THR A 56 -2.08 -7.18 16.77
CA THR A 56 -1.89 -5.75 17.01
C THR A 56 -0.87 -5.10 16.07
N TYR A 57 0.21 -5.79 15.68
CA TYR A 57 1.21 -5.22 14.76
C TYR A 57 0.69 -5.15 13.32
N THR A 58 -0.10 -6.14 12.92
CA THR A 58 -0.78 -6.14 11.62
C THR A 58 -1.76 -4.97 11.53
N ASP A 59 -2.59 -4.75 12.56
CA ASP A 59 -3.53 -3.63 12.60
C ASP A 59 -2.83 -2.26 12.60
N ILE A 60 -1.73 -2.13 13.37
CA ILE A 60 -0.91 -0.92 13.39
C ILE A 60 -0.32 -0.65 12.01
N LEU A 61 0.30 -1.65 11.38
CA LEU A 61 0.89 -1.49 10.06
C LEU A 61 -0.18 -1.18 9.00
N MET A 62 -1.32 -1.89 9.01
CA MET A 62 -2.43 -1.61 8.12
C MET A 62 -2.92 -0.17 8.26
N ASN A 63 -3.03 0.32 9.50
CA ASN A 63 -3.41 1.71 9.74
C ASN A 63 -2.34 2.70 9.25
N GLN A 64 -1.06 2.41 9.47
CA GLN A 64 0.05 3.23 8.97
C GLN A 64 0.07 3.29 7.44
N LEU A 65 -0.04 2.15 6.76
CA LEU A 65 -0.08 2.05 5.31
C LEU A 65 -1.25 2.84 4.72
N ARG A 66 -2.45 2.69 5.30
CA ARG A 66 -3.67 3.38 4.85
C ARG A 66 -3.67 4.88 5.13
N THR A 67 -2.84 5.35 6.06
CA THR A 67 -2.76 6.78 6.43
C THR A 67 -1.50 7.46 5.88
N ASN A 68 -0.59 6.71 5.29
CA ASN A 68 0.59 7.25 4.61
C ASN A 68 0.15 7.93 3.30
N GLU A 69 0.25 9.26 3.27
CA GLU A 69 -0.19 10.08 2.13
C GLU A 69 0.51 9.72 0.81
N ALA A 70 1.80 9.35 0.85
CA ALA A 70 2.54 8.96 -0.35
C ALA A 70 2.04 7.61 -0.90
N ILE A 71 1.86 6.61 -0.02
CA ILE A 71 1.34 5.29 -0.43
C ILE A 71 -0.09 5.41 -0.96
N VAL A 72 -0.95 6.13 -0.25
CA VAL A 72 -2.34 6.33 -0.69
C VAL A 72 -2.37 7.06 -2.03
N LYS A 73 -1.52 8.08 -2.22
CA LYS A 73 -1.43 8.80 -3.49
C LYS A 73 -0.97 7.88 -4.62
N ASP A 74 0.08 7.08 -4.43
CA ASP A 74 0.59 6.15 -5.44
C ASP A 74 -0.48 5.11 -5.84
N CYS A 75 -1.17 4.54 -4.85
CA CYS A 75 -2.29 3.63 -5.09
C CYS A 75 -3.40 4.30 -5.90
N LEU A 76 -3.78 5.53 -5.55
CA LEU A 76 -4.85 6.24 -6.23
C LEU A 76 -4.48 6.65 -7.66
N ASP A 77 -3.27 7.14 -7.88
CA ASP A 77 -2.79 7.51 -9.21
C ASP A 77 -2.73 6.26 -10.10
N PHE A 78 -2.16 5.16 -9.62
CA PHE A 78 -2.11 3.90 -10.36
C PHE A 78 -3.52 3.38 -10.66
N PHE A 79 -4.40 3.41 -9.65
CA PHE A 79 -5.79 2.96 -9.79
C PHE A 79 -6.52 3.74 -10.88
N LEU A 80 -6.42 5.07 -10.87
CA LEU A 80 -7.12 5.94 -11.81
C LEU A 80 -6.58 5.80 -13.23
N ASP A 81 -5.26 5.74 -13.40
CA ASP A 81 -4.62 5.62 -14.71
C ASP A 81 -4.91 4.27 -15.38
N ASN A 82 -5.13 3.22 -14.58
CA ASN A 82 -5.32 1.85 -15.08
C ASN A 82 -6.75 1.32 -14.90
N TYR A 83 -7.69 2.15 -14.44
CA TYR A 83 -9.04 1.73 -14.07
C TYR A 83 -9.74 0.94 -15.17
N THR A 84 -9.71 1.43 -16.42
CA THR A 84 -10.39 0.78 -17.54
C THR A 84 -9.84 -0.63 -17.80
N THR A 85 -8.51 -0.80 -17.77
CA THR A 85 -7.85 -2.09 -17.98
C THR A 85 -8.15 -3.05 -16.84
N MET A 86 -7.97 -2.62 -15.59
CA MET A 86 -8.22 -3.45 -14.41
C MET A 86 -9.69 -3.85 -14.28
N ASN A 87 -10.62 -2.92 -14.49
CA ASN A 87 -12.05 -3.21 -14.46
C ASN A 87 -12.45 -4.21 -15.54
N LYS A 88 -11.84 -4.12 -16.74
CA LYS A 88 -12.06 -5.11 -17.81
C LYS A 88 -11.62 -6.51 -17.36
N LEU A 89 -10.45 -6.64 -16.75
CA LEU A 89 -9.95 -7.93 -16.25
C LEU A 89 -10.90 -8.53 -15.18
N ILE A 90 -11.50 -7.69 -14.33
CA ILE A 90 -12.52 -8.14 -13.37
C ILE A 90 -13.80 -8.61 -14.08
N VAL A 91 -14.34 -7.78 -14.98
CA VAL A 91 -15.59 -8.09 -15.70
C VAL A 91 -15.46 -9.34 -16.57
N ASP A 92 -14.29 -9.56 -17.17
CA ASP A 92 -13.99 -10.74 -17.98
C ASP A 92 -13.69 -11.99 -17.12
N GLY A 93 -13.63 -11.85 -15.79
CA GLY A 93 -13.38 -12.95 -14.86
C GLY A 93 -11.92 -13.43 -14.80
N LEU A 94 -10.98 -12.62 -15.29
CA LEU A 94 -9.54 -12.90 -15.25
C LEU A 94 -8.92 -12.47 -13.92
N CYS A 95 -9.44 -11.41 -13.31
CA CYS A 95 -9.10 -11.00 -11.95
C CYS A 95 -10.36 -11.11 -11.06
N PRO A 96 -10.27 -11.66 -9.84
CA PRO A 96 -11.45 -11.83 -9.00
C PRO A 96 -12.01 -10.50 -8.46
N ASP A 97 -11.16 -9.54 -8.09
CA ASP A 97 -11.56 -8.31 -7.42
C ASP A 97 -10.46 -7.23 -7.44
N TRP A 98 -10.75 -6.08 -6.83
CA TRP A 98 -9.82 -4.96 -6.70
C TRP A 98 -8.70 -5.21 -5.69
N GLU A 99 -8.91 -6.06 -4.69
CA GLU A 99 -7.87 -6.42 -3.70
C GLU A 99 -6.71 -7.13 -4.41
N HIS A 100 -7.00 -8.07 -5.31
CA HIS A 100 -5.96 -8.77 -6.09
C HIS A 100 -5.15 -7.83 -6.99
N HIS A 101 -5.79 -6.82 -7.59
CA HIS A 101 -5.03 -5.78 -8.32
C HIS A 101 -4.12 -4.97 -7.40
N GLY A 102 -4.55 -4.72 -6.15
CA GLY A 102 -3.72 -4.09 -5.13
C GLY A 102 -2.50 -4.94 -4.75
N HIS A 103 -2.69 -6.26 -4.60
CA HIS A 103 -1.60 -7.22 -4.36
C HIS A 103 -0.60 -7.16 -5.51
N ASP A 104 -1.09 -7.31 -6.73
CA ASP A 104 -0.24 -7.35 -7.93
C ASP A 104 0.50 -6.04 -8.15
N PHE A 105 -0.12 -4.90 -7.83
CA PHE A 105 0.54 -3.60 -7.89
C PHE A 105 1.76 -3.55 -6.97
N LEU A 106 1.61 -3.94 -5.70
CA LEU A 106 2.75 -3.97 -4.79
C LEU A 106 3.84 -4.91 -5.28
N LEU A 107 3.48 -6.17 -5.56
CA LEU A 107 4.45 -7.22 -5.91
C LEU A 107 5.23 -6.87 -7.18
N THR A 108 4.55 -6.23 -8.15
CA THR A 108 5.17 -5.79 -9.39
C THR A 108 6.06 -4.57 -9.17
N ARG A 109 5.56 -3.54 -8.45
CA ARG A 109 6.31 -2.32 -8.15
C ARG A 109 7.62 -2.61 -7.42
N ASP A 110 7.59 -3.54 -6.47
CA ASP A 110 8.72 -3.85 -5.59
C ASP A 110 9.48 -5.11 -6.05
N HIS A 111 9.18 -5.63 -7.25
CA HIS A 111 9.88 -6.73 -7.89
C HIS A 111 9.97 -8.03 -7.05
N HIS A 112 8.91 -8.38 -6.33
CA HIS A 112 8.82 -9.59 -5.48
C HIS A 112 8.73 -10.92 -6.25
N GLY A 113 9.00 -10.91 -7.57
CA GLY A 113 9.02 -12.11 -8.41
C GLY A 113 7.66 -12.66 -8.81
N ALA A 114 6.59 -11.91 -8.52
CA ALA A 114 5.20 -12.19 -8.88
C ALA A 114 4.47 -10.86 -9.18
N GLY A 115 3.26 -10.93 -9.74
CA GLY A 115 2.42 -9.75 -10.00
C GLY A 115 1.77 -9.77 -11.39
N PHE A 116 1.47 -8.60 -11.97
CA PHE A 116 0.61 -8.53 -13.17
C PHE A 116 1.05 -9.41 -14.37
N TRP A 117 2.35 -9.60 -14.54
CA TRP A 117 2.93 -10.36 -15.65
C TRP A 117 2.75 -11.89 -15.52
N ASP A 118 2.49 -12.41 -14.32
CA ASP A 118 2.40 -13.86 -14.06
C ASP A 118 0.95 -14.39 -14.10
N ARG A 119 -0.04 -13.49 -14.13
CA ARG A 119 -1.47 -13.81 -14.01
C ARG A 119 -2.13 -14.36 -15.27
N GLY A 120 -1.44 -14.33 -16.41
CA GLY A 120 -2.01 -14.70 -17.70
C GLY A 120 -2.96 -13.63 -18.28
N TYR A 121 -2.69 -12.35 -17.99
CA TYR A 121 -3.44 -11.21 -18.52
C TYR A 121 -3.03 -10.78 -19.95
N ASP A 122 -2.19 -11.58 -20.61
CA ASP A 122 -1.62 -11.29 -21.93
C ASP A 122 -1.01 -9.87 -21.99
N GLU A 123 -1.38 -9.08 -23.01
CA GLU A 123 -0.87 -7.71 -23.22
C GLU A 123 -1.24 -6.74 -22.09
N TYR A 124 -2.35 -6.99 -21.38
CA TYR A 124 -2.75 -6.18 -20.23
C TYR A 124 -1.80 -6.37 -19.06
N GLY A 125 -1.28 -7.59 -18.86
CA GLY A 125 -0.30 -7.87 -17.82
C GLY A 125 0.97 -7.06 -18.04
N ALA A 126 1.50 -7.07 -19.26
CA ALA A 126 2.67 -6.28 -19.63
C ALA A 126 2.44 -4.76 -19.46
N GLN A 127 1.28 -4.25 -19.89
CA GLN A 127 0.93 -2.84 -19.74
C GLN A 127 0.87 -2.42 -18.26
N LEU A 128 0.22 -3.22 -17.42
CA LEU A 128 0.09 -2.94 -15.99
C LEU A 128 1.44 -3.03 -15.29
N THR A 129 2.30 -3.97 -15.69
CA THR A 129 3.68 -4.06 -15.21
C THR A 129 4.48 -2.81 -15.55
N ASP A 130 4.51 -2.39 -16.81
CA ASP A 130 5.21 -1.17 -17.24
C ASP A 130 4.72 0.08 -16.49
N ASN A 131 3.45 0.10 -16.11
CA ASN A 131 2.87 1.20 -15.34
C ASN A 131 3.21 1.12 -13.84
N ALA A 132 3.25 -0.08 -13.26
CA ALA A 132 3.54 -0.30 -11.86
C ALA A 132 5.01 0.02 -11.53
N GLU A 133 5.94 -0.34 -12.40
CA GLU A 133 7.38 -0.09 -12.24
C GLU A 133 7.77 1.40 -12.28
N LYS A 134 6.83 2.31 -12.61
CA LYS A 134 7.05 3.76 -12.54
C LYS A 134 6.99 4.30 -11.11
N TYR A 135 6.43 3.52 -10.19
CA TYR A 135 6.28 3.90 -8.79
C TYR A 135 7.52 3.43 -8.01
N SER A 136 7.94 4.24 -7.02
CA SER A 136 9.22 4.02 -6.33
C SER A 136 9.12 2.96 -5.22
N GLU A 137 10.16 2.13 -5.11
CA GLU A 137 10.44 1.19 -4.02
C GLU A 137 10.60 1.85 -2.62
N ASN A 138 10.75 3.17 -2.55
CA ASN A 138 11.20 3.89 -1.34
C ASN A 138 10.15 4.05 -0.23
N CYS A 139 8.96 3.44 -0.34
CA CYS A 139 7.85 3.72 0.57
C CYS A 139 7.66 2.71 1.72
N LEU A 140 8.41 1.60 1.79
CA LEU A 140 8.12 0.53 2.77
C LEU A 140 9.16 0.29 3.87
N ASN A 141 9.95 1.29 4.24
CA ASN A 141 10.76 1.19 5.47
C ASN A 141 9.91 1.57 6.69
N PHE A 142 9.18 0.59 7.26
CA PHE A 142 8.41 0.80 8.49
C PHE A 142 9.25 0.51 9.73
N TRP A 143 9.43 1.53 10.56
CA TRP A 143 9.98 1.40 11.90
C TRP A 143 8.82 1.38 12.90
N ILE A 144 8.71 0.29 13.66
CA ILE A 144 7.75 0.16 14.77
C ILE A 144 8.58 0.12 16.05
N GLU A 145 8.56 1.17 16.85
CA GLU A 145 9.22 1.16 18.17
C GLU A 145 8.37 0.33 19.17
N PRO A 146 8.89 -0.76 19.75
CA PRO A 146 8.11 -1.68 20.59
C PRO A 146 7.59 -1.08 21.90
N ASP A 147 8.22 0.00 22.37
CA ASP A 147 7.83 0.75 23.59
C ASP A 147 7.17 2.10 23.26
N SER A 148 6.98 2.43 21.98
CA SER A 148 6.21 3.61 21.61
C SER A 148 4.75 3.35 21.94
N ASP A 149 4.16 4.24 22.74
CA ASP A 149 2.71 4.46 22.71
C ASP A 149 2.32 4.45 21.21
N PRO A 150 1.29 3.71 20.75
CA PRO A 150 1.02 3.40 19.33
C PRO A 150 0.79 4.61 18.39
N LEU A 151 1.21 5.81 18.78
CA LEU A 151 0.98 7.11 18.19
C LEU A 151 2.25 7.98 18.01
N ILE A 152 3.46 7.51 18.31
CA ILE A 152 4.68 8.31 18.04
C ILE A 152 5.58 7.60 17.04
N ILE A 153 5.63 8.11 15.82
CA ILE A 153 6.51 7.61 14.75
C ILE A 153 7.33 8.78 14.21
N ASN A 154 8.65 8.61 14.18
CA ASN A 154 9.60 9.56 13.59
C ASN A 154 9.81 9.21 12.11
N PHE A 155 9.55 10.16 11.21
CA PHE A 155 9.90 10.03 9.80
C PHE A 155 11.30 10.59 9.57
N GLU A 156 12.31 9.73 9.38
CA GLU A 156 13.58 10.17 8.80
C GLU A 156 13.64 9.75 7.32
N TYR A 157 13.47 10.72 6.44
CA TYR A 157 13.88 10.61 5.03
C TYR A 157 15.36 11.00 4.95
N HIS A 158 16.20 10.12 4.40
CA HIS A 158 17.58 10.45 4.00
C HIS A 158 17.63 10.88 2.53
#